data_AF-A0A382MUU5-F1
#
_entry.id   AF-A0A382MUU5-F1
#
_cell.length_a   1.000
_cell.length_b   1.000
_cell.length_c   1.000
_cell.angle_alpha   90.00
_cell.angle_beta   90.00
_cell.angle_gamma   90.00
#
_symmetry.space_group_name_H-M   'P 1'
#
loop_
_entity.id
_entity.type
_entity.pdbx_description
1 polymer ?
#
loop_
_entity_poly.entity_id
_entity_poly.type
_entity_poly.pdbx_seq_one_letter_code
_entity_poly.pdbx_strand_id
1 'polypeptide(L)'
;DIINPVKEKLRRWSEEGLDYRSFDYTEGFGWTGTDAVALGGGRIHNDGIWRKQYKGHGVTMRPYEDNEPRKSWEICQCSWANGGVQNVQLYENTLWKCPPITYLKGVLTKFGLHTHPKWKPYLKYKPLSGDVTLEEMVTWMRQEEEDVCNMCPAYDDTREKVIDKNVFGERRYS
;
A
#
# COMPACT_ATOMS: atom_id res chain seq x y z
N ASP A 1 13.31 18.79 18.11
CA ASP A 1 12.06 18.13 17.66
C ASP A 1 11.25 19.04 16.77
N ILE A 2 11.63 19.06 15.49
CA ILE A 2 10.90 19.80 14.45
C ILE A 2 9.69 18.94 14.10
N ILE A 3 8.51 19.32 14.59
CA ILE A 3 7.26 18.78 14.09
C ILE A 3 7.27 19.04 12.57
N ASN A 4 7.31 17.96 11.80
CA ASN A 4 7.53 17.98 10.35
C ASN A 4 6.43 18.81 9.65
N PRO A 5 6.75 19.77 8.75
CA PRO A 5 5.76 20.64 8.09
C PRO A 5 4.55 19.93 7.49
N VAL A 6 4.73 18.72 6.94
CA VAL A 6 3.61 17.90 6.42
C VAL A 6 2.67 17.43 7.52
N LYS A 7 3.21 17.06 8.70
CA LYS A 7 2.40 16.64 9.84
C LYS A 7 1.51 17.78 10.34
N GLU A 8 2.03 19.01 10.37
CA GLU A 8 1.26 20.18 10.78
C GLU A 8 0.17 20.53 9.75
N LYS A 9 0.48 20.41 8.45
CA LYS A 9 -0.50 20.61 7.37
C LYS A 9 -1.63 19.56 7.42
N LEU A 10 -1.30 18.29 7.65
CA LEU A 10 -2.28 17.22 7.87
C LEU A 10 -3.12 17.45 9.13
N ARG A 11 -2.53 18.01 10.20
CA ARG A 11 -3.24 18.36 11.44
C ARG A 11 -4.24 19.48 11.19
N ARG A 12 -3.83 20.55 10.52
CA ARG A 12 -4.70 21.67 10.16
C ARG A 12 -5.88 21.23 9.28
N TRP A 13 -5.62 20.39 8.28
CA TRP A 13 -6.69 19.83 7.44
C TRP A 13 -7.69 18.99 8.23
N SER A 14 -7.22 18.22 9.22
CA SER A 14 -8.10 17.50 10.15
C SER A 14 -8.96 18.45 10.99
N GLU A 15 -8.42 19.57 11.47
CA GLU A 15 -9.16 20.60 12.21
C GLU A 15 -10.19 21.35 11.34
N GLU A 16 -9.90 21.48 10.05
CA GLU A 16 -10.80 22.04 9.03
C GLU A 16 -11.90 21.03 8.59
N GLY A 17 -12.01 19.87 9.27
CA GLY A 17 -13.05 18.87 9.04
C GLY A 17 -12.71 17.79 8.00
N LEU A 18 -11.46 17.77 7.50
CA LEU A 18 -10.94 16.72 6.62
C LEU A 18 -10.12 15.71 7.44
N ASP A 19 -10.79 14.93 8.29
CA ASP A 19 -10.14 13.78 8.92
C ASP A 19 -10.23 12.54 8.02
N TYR A 20 -9.23 12.39 7.14
CA TYR A 20 -9.08 11.20 6.29
C TYR A 20 -8.83 9.90 7.07
N ARG A 21 -8.56 9.96 8.38
CA ARG A 21 -8.30 8.80 9.25
C ARG A 21 -9.52 8.37 10.04
N SER A 22 -10.60 9.15 10.05
CA SER A 22 -11.78 8.85 10.88
C SER A 22 -13.13 9.16 10.25
N PHE A 23 -13.19 9.52 8.96
CA PHE A 23 -14.48 9.51 8.28
C PHE A 23 -14.97 8.08 8.19
N ASP A 24 -15.82 7.69 9.14
CA ASP A 24 -16.58 6.46 9.08
C ASP A 24 -17.63 6.63 7.98
N TYR A 25 -17.25 6.21 6.76
CA TYR A 25 -18.13 6.22 5.61
C TYR A 25 -19.37 5.32 5.80
N THR A 26 -19.54 4.62 6.93
CA THR A 26 -20.75 3.87 7.25
C THR A 26 -21.82 4.71 7.95
N GLU A 27 -21.45 5.74 8.72
CA GLU A 27 -22.41 6.53 9.52
C GLU A 27 -23.30 7.47 8.68
N GLY A 28 -22.87 7.84 7.47
CA GLY A 28 -23.64 8.71 6.57
C GLY A 28 -24.60 8.00 5.61
N PHE A 29 -24.52 6.67 5.49
CA PHE A 29 -25.22 5.92 4.43
C PHE A 29 -26.24 4.91 4.97
N GLY A 30 -26.30 4.67 6.29
CA GLY A 30 -27.29 3.78 6.92
C GLY A 30 -27.03 2.29 6.70
N TRP A 31 -25.75 1.90 6.58
CA TRP A 31 -25.36 0.55 6.17
C TRP A 31 -25.06 -0.35 7.36
N THR A 32 -25.49 -1.62 7.29
CA THR A 32 -25.10 -2.63 8.28
C THR A 32 -23.67 -3.12 8.01
N GLY A 33 -23.01 -3.74 8.99
CA GLY A 33 -21.64 -4.25 8.84
C GLY A 33 -21.47 -5.27 7.69
N THR A 34 -22.55 -5.94 7.28
CA THR A 34 -22.59 -6.78 6.08
C THR A 34 -22.74 -6.00 4.78
N ASP A 35 -23.45 -4.87 4.80
CA ASP A 35 -23.60 -3.97 3.65
C ASP A 35 -22.28 -3.26 3.36
N ALA A 36 -21.57 -2.84 4.41
CA ALA A 36 -20.21 -2.32 4.31
C ALA A 36 -19.32 -3.32 3.56
N VAL A 37 -19.29 -4.59 3.94
CA VAL A 37 -18.47 -5.62 3.26
C VAL A 37 -18.89 -5.82 1.81
N ALA A 38 -20.20 -5.88 1.54
CA ALA A 38 -20.72 -6.06 0.18
C ALA A 38 -20.38 -4.87 -0.75
N LEU A 39 -20.08 -3.71 -0.17
CA LEU A 39 -19.85 -2.46 -0.88
C LEU A 39 -18.44 -1.87 -0.64
N GLY A 40 -17.54 -2.60 0.04
CA GLY A 40 -16.11 -2.28 0.13
C GLY A 40 -15.60 -1.78 1.49
N GLY A 41 -16.43 -1.72 2.52
CA GLY A 41 -16.05 -1.52 3.91
C GLY A 41 -15.59 -2.82 4.57
N GLY A 42 -14.29 -3.11 4.47
CA GLY A 42 -13.60 -4.17 5.24
C GLY A 42 -14.01 -5.60 4.90
N ARG A 43 -13.06 -6.55 4.91
CA ARG A 43 -13.42 -7.97 4.86
C ARG A 43 -14.00 -8.36 6.22
N ILE A 44 -15.11 -9.13 6.24
CA ILE A 44 -15.70 -9.73 7.46
C ILE A 44 -14.69 -10.62 8.22
N HIS A 45 -13.68 -11.07 7.49
CA HIS A 45 -12.67 -12.01 7.93
C HIS A 45 -11.29 -11.42 7.64
N ASN A 46 -10.62 -10.95 8.70
CA ASN A 46 -9.21 -10.60 8.67
C ASN A 46 -8.36 -11.86 8.88
N ASP A 47 -8.64 -12.89 8.07
CA ASP A 47 -7.84 -14.11 8.03
C ASP A 47 -6.52 -13.66 7.43
N GLY A 48 -5.56 -13.30 8.27
CA GLY A 48 -4.29 -12.68 7.89
C GLY A 48 -3.47 -13.59 6.99
N ILE A 49 -3.83 -13.63 5.71
CA ILE A 49 -3.10 -14.35 4.68
C ILE A 49 -1.88 -13.50 4.36
N TRP A 50 -0.74 -13.92 4.87
CA TRP A 50 0.56 -13.41 4.46
C TRP A 50 0.77 -13.75 2.98
N ARG A 51 0.78 -12.71 2.14
CA ARG A 51 1.11 -12.83 0.73
C ARG A 51 2.60 -12.53 0.53
N LYS A 52 3.24 -13.28 -0.36
CA LYS A 52 4.56 -12.91 -0.83
C LYS A 52 4.46 -11.59 -1.60
N GLN A 53 5.28 -10.63 -1.21
CA GLN A 53 5.29 -9.32 -1.85
C GLN A 53 5.99 -9.36 -3.22
N TYR A 54 6.94 -10.29 -3.39
CA TYR A 54 7.78 -10.45 -4.57
C TYR A 54 8.02 -11.93 -4.85
N LYS A 55 8.28 -12.27 -6.11
CA LYS A 55 8.75 -13.61 -6.49
C LYS A 55 10.20 -13.80 -6.02
N GLY A 56 10.56 -15.00 -5.57
CA GLY A 56 11.92 -15.29 -5.10
C GLY A 56 12.27 -14.66 -3.74
N HIS A 57 13.55 -14.62 -3.40
CA HIS A 57 14.03 -14.08 -2.12
C HIS A 57 15.46 -13.51 -2.24
N GLY A 58 15.77 -12.50 -1.44
CA GLY A 58 17.10 -11.86 -1.44
C GLY A 58 17.53 -11.42 -2.84
N VAL A 59 18.65 -11.93 -3.35
CA VAL A 59 19.20 -11.58 -4.68
C VAL A 59 18.35 -12.12 -5.86
N THR A 60 17.50 -13.12 -5.63
CA THR A 60 16.61 -13.67 -6.67
C THR A 60 15.25 -12.98 -6.69
N MET A 61 15.02 -12.00 -5.81
CA MET A 61 13.76 -11.27 -5.70
C MET A 61 13.39 -10.55 -7.01
N ARG A 62 12.16 -10.74 -7.51
CA ARG A 62 11.64 -10.12 -8.74
C ARG A 62 10.19 -9.65 -8.57
N PRO A 63 9.77 -8.59 -9.30
CA PRO A 63 8.37 -8.20 -9.39
C PRO A 63 7.53 -9.28 -10.09
N TYR A 64 6.21 -9.26 -9.92
CA TYR A 64 5.31 -10.21 -10.59
C TYR A 64 5.23 -9.96 -12.10
N GLU A 65 5.08 -8.70 -12.54
CA GLU A 65 5.05 -8.31 -13.97
C GLU A 65 3.94 -9.03 -14.75
N ASP A 66 2.79 -9.25 -14.13
CA ASP A 66 1.64 -9.91 -14.79
C ASP A 66 0.98 -9.03 -15.87
N ASN A 67 1.39 -7.75 -15.96
CA ASN A 67 0.88 -6.73 -16.89
C ASN A 67 -0.63 -6.46 -16.75
N GLU A 68 -1.12 -6.56 -15.52
CA GLU A 68 -2.53 -6.44 -15.16
C GLU A 68 -2.66 -5.54 -13.91
N PRO A 69 -2.34 -4.24 -14.02
CA PRO A 69 -2.25 -3.34 -12.86
C PRO A 69 -3.61 -3.14 -12.18
N ARG A 70 -4.69 -3.10 -12.98
CA ARG A 70 -6.08 -3.04 -12.50
C ARG A 70 -6.41 -4.23 -11.61
N LYS A 71 -6.18 -5.46 -12.07
CA LYS A 71 -6.42 -6.68 -11.26
C LYS A 71 -5.56 -6.72 -10.01
N SER A 72 -4.29 -6.32 -10.12
CA SER A 72 -3.37 -6.27 -8.97
C SER A 72 -3.85 -5.28 -7.90
N TRP A 73 -4.44 -4.18 -8.34
CA TRP A 73 -5.04 -3.17 -7.47
C TRP A 73 -6.36 -3.64 -6.84
N GLU A 74 -7.25 -4.29 -7.61
CA GLU A 74 -8.53 -4.81 -7.12
C GLU A 74 -8.37 -5.83 -5.98
N ILE A 75 -7.31 -6.65 -6.04
CA ILE A 75 -7.03 -7.67 -5.01
C ILE A 75 -6.09 -7.18 -3.90
N CYS A 76 -5.62 -5.93 -3.99
CA CYS A 76 -4.62 -5.38 -3.11
C CYS A 76 -5.13 -5.32 -1.66
N GLN A 77 -4.27 -5.68 -0.70
CA GLN A 77 -4.56 -5.53 0.73
C GLN A 77 -4.13 -4.16 1.26
N CYS A 78 -3.39 -3.39 0.45
CA CYS A 78 -3.02 -2.01 0.78
C CYS A 78 -4.05 -1.00 0.26
N SER A 79 -5.07 -1.47 -0.46
CA SER A 79 -6.22 -0.67 -0.87
C SER A 79 -7.41 -0.88 0.07
N TRP A 80 -8.30 0.12 0.18
CA TRP A 80 -9.64 -0.08 0.74
C TRP A 80 -10.33 -1.22 -0.01
N ALA A 81 -11.28 -1.90 0.63
CA ALA A 81 -12.09 -2.85 -0.12
C ALA A 81 -12.89 -2.07 -1.19
N ASN A 82 -12.92 -2.62 -2.40
CA ASN A 82 -13.33 -1.94 -3.64
C ASN A 82 -12.48 -0.76 -4.08
N GLY A 83 -11.18 -0.75 -3.75
CA GLY A 83 -10.24 0.05 -4.53
C GLY A 83 -10.14 1.53 -4.11
N GLY A 84 -9.78 1.77 -2.86
CA GLY A 84 -9.21 3.06 -2.44
C GLY A 84 -7.77 2.86 -1.96
N VAL A 85 -7.00 3.89 -1.60
CA VAL A 85 -5.63 3.71 -1.07
C VAL A 85 -5.67 3.72 0.46
N GLN A 86 -5.47 2.58 1.13
CA GLN A 86 -5.59 2.49 2.61
C GLN A 86 -4.27 2.78 3.33
N ASN A 87 -3.14 2.40 2.73
CA ASN A 87 -1.86 2.33 3.43
C ASN A 87 -0.84 3.37 2.93
N VAL A 88 -1.28 4.62 2.80
CA VAL A 88 -0.40 5.74 2.45
C VAL A 88 0.72 5.86 3.50
N GLN A 89 1.97 5.89 3.05
CA GLN A 89 3.13 6.06 3.92
C GLN A 89 3.61 7.50 3.88
N LEU A 90 3.87 8.07 5.05
CA LEU A 90 4.65 9.30 5.18
C LEU A 90 6.12 8.92 5.34
N TYR A 91 6.91 9.12 4.30
CA TYR A 91 8.34 8.75 4.28
C TYR A 91 9.14 9.81 3.52
N GLU A 92 10.31 10.18 4.05
CA GLU A 92 11.18 11.23 3.47
C GLU A 92 10.42 12.54 3.16
N ASN A 93 9.53 12.96 4.06
CA ASN A 93 8.70 14.17 3.93
C ASN A 93 7.79 14.19 2.67
N THR A 94 7.41 13.01 2.18
CA THR A 94 6.51 12.84 1.03
C THR A 94 5.48 11.75 1.34
N LEU A 95 4.33 11.79 0.65
CA LEU A 95 3.30 10.77 0.75
C LEU A 95 3.45 9.75 -0.38
N TRP A 96 3.46 8.48 0.00
CA TRP A 96 3.60 7.34 -0.91
C TRP A 96 2.35 6.48 -0.85
N LYS A 97 1.79 6.06 -1.99
CA LYS A 97 0.51 5.32 -1.97
C LYS A 97 0.59 3.93 -1.33
N CYS A 98 1.73 3.25 -1.38
CA CYS A 98 1.81 1.91 -0.81
C CYS A 98 3.16 1.60 -0.13
N PRO A 99 3.16 0.74 0.90
CA PRO A 99 4.39 0.33 1.59
C PRO A 99 5.44 -0.31 0.67
N PRO A 100 5.09 -1.22 -0.27
CA PRO A 100 6.07 -1.88 -1.12
C PRO A 100 6.89 -0.92 -1.99
N ILE A 101 6.28 0.15 -2.50
CA ILE A 101 6.99 1.13 -3.32
C ILE A 101 7.81 2.10 -2.46
N THR A 102 7.28 2.46 -1.28
CA THR A 102 7.95 3.36 -0.31
C THR A 102 9.34 2.85 0.06
N TYR A 103 9.43 1.57 0.42
CA TYR A 103 10.67 0.98 0.93
C TYR A 103 11.49 0.26 -0.15
N LEU A 104 11.03 0.24 -1.41
CA LEU A 104 11.62 -0.55 -2.48
C LEU A 104 13.12 -0.25 -2.65
N LYS A 105 13.50 1.03 -2.70
CA LYS A 105 14.90 1.44 -2.86
C LYS A 105 15.80 0.85 -1.79
N GLY A 106 15.36 0.85 -0.53
CA GLY A 106 16.12 0.26 0.58
C GLY A 106 16.28 -1.25 0.45
N VAL A 107 15.18 -1.95 0.13
CA VAL A 107 15.21 -3.42 -0.07
C VAL A 107 16.13 -3.81 -1.22
N LEU A 108 16.04 -3.11 -2.36
CA LEU A 108 16.88 -3.40 -3.52
C LEU A 108 18.35 -3.07 -3.27
N THR A 109 18.65 -2.00 -2.52
CA THR A 109 20.02 -1.68 -2.15
C THR A 109 20.62 -2.79 -1.28
N LYS A 110 19.87 -3.27 -0.26
CA LYS A 110 20.30 -4.35 0.64
C LYS A 110 20.70 -5.63 -0.11
N PHE A 111 20.01 -5.96 -1.20
CA PHE A 111 20.28 -7.16 -1.99
C PHE A 111 21.05 -6.92 -3.30
N GLY A 112 21.58 -5.71 -3.52
CA GLY A 112 22.34 -5.40 -4.73
C GLY A 112 21.52 -5.39 -6.03
N LEU A 113 20.21 -5.15 -5.94
CA LEU A 113 19.26 -5.22 -7.06
C LEU A 113 18.84 -3.87 -7.65
N HIS A 114 19.35 -2.76 -7.11
CA HIS A 114 18.95 -1.40 -7.51
C HIS A 114 19.27 -1.05 -8.98
N THR A 115 20.21 -1.74 -9.62
CA THR A 115 20.53 -1.58 -11.06
C THR A 115 19.81 -2.59 -11.97
N HIS A 116 19.11 -3.57 -11.40
CA HIS A 116 18.51 -4.66 -12.16
C HIS A 116 17.35 -4.13 -13.04
N PRO A 117 17.30 -4.49 -14.34
CA PRO A 117 16.37 -3.90 -15.30
C PRO A 117 14.89 -4.04 -14.90
N LYS A 118 14.49 -5.20 -14.36
CA LYS A 118 13.12 -5.45 -13.90
C LYS A 118 12.65 -4.50 -12.78
N TRP A 119 13.55 -3.92 -12.00
CA TRP A 119 13.18 -3.02 -10.90
C TRP A 119 13.19 -1.54 -11.31
N LYS A 120 13.87 -1.20 -12.42
CA LYS A 120 14.01 0.18 -12.88
C LYS A 120 12.69 0.91 -13.11
N PRO A 121 11.61 0.29 -13.65
CA PRO A 121 10.34 0.99 -13.84
C PRO A 121 9.76 1.50 -12.52
N TYR A 122 9.77 0.66 -11.47
CA TYR A 122 9.19 0.96 -10.17
C TYR A 122 9.99 2.01 -9.38
N LEU A 123 11.32 2.05 -9.55
CA LEU A 123 12.17 3.07 -8.94
C LEU A 123 11.92 4.50 -9.45
N LYS A 124 11.14 4.68 -10.52
CA LYS A 124 10.75 5.99 -11.05
C LYS A 124 9.50 6.58 -10.40
N TYR A 125 8.84 5.84 -9.50
CA TYR A 125 7.64 6.31 -8.83
C TYR A 125 7.88 7.64 -8.12
N LYS A 126 6.92 8.57 -8.25
CA LYS A 126 7.01 9.91 -7.67
C LYS A 126 6.00 10.02 -6.52
N PRO A 127 6.46 10.11 -5.27
CA PRO A 127 5.56 10.39 -4.15
C PRO A 127 5.07 11.83 -4.21
N LEU A 128 3.95 12.09 -3.54
CA LEU A 128 3.36 13.43 -3.45
C LEU A 128 4.16 14.27 -2.44
N SER A 129 4.58 15.46 -2.84
CA SER A 129 5.27 16.39 -1.94
C SER A 129 4.30 17.06 -0.97
N GLY A 130 4.82 17.72 0.06
CA GLY A 130 4.02 18.53 0.97
C GLY A 130 3.53 19.86 0.37
N ASP A 131 4.11 20.29 -0.75
CA ASP A 131 3.85 21.58 -1.39
C ASP A 131 2.86 21.44 -2.55
N VAL A 132 1.67 20.91 -2.20
CA VAL A 132 0.55 20.74 -3.12
C VAL A 132 -0.72 21.36 -2.53
N THR A 133 -1.64 21.70 -3.41
CA THR A 133 -3.01 22.09 -3.06
C THR A 133 -3.81 20.91 -2.56
N LEU A 134 -4.92 21.19 -1.88
CA LEU A 134 -5.85 20.14 -1.43
C LEU A 134 -6.46 19.40 -2.63
N GLU A 135 -6.79 20.10 -3.71
CA GLU A 135 -7.37 19.50 -4.93
C GLU A 135 -6.41 18.51 -5.59
N GLU A 136 -5.12 18.87 -5.69
CA GLU A 136 -4.08 17.97 -6.20
C GLU A 136 -3.91 16.74 -5.29
N MET A 137 -3.94 16.92 -3.98
CA MET A 137 -3.88 15.80 -3.04
C MET A 137 -5.08 14.87 -3.20
N VAL A 138 -6.30 15.41 -3.27
CA VAL A 138 -7.51 14.60 -3.45
C VAL A 138 -7.47 13.85 -4.79
N THR A 139 -7.05 14.52 -5.86
CA THR A 139 -6.88 13.89 -7.18
C THR A 139 -5.87 12.76 -7.13
N TRP A 140 -4.72 12.98 -6.48
CA TRP A 140 -3.69 11.96 -6.29
C TRP A 140 -4.21 10.77 -5.46
N MET A 141 -4.93 11.03 -4.37
CA MET A 141 -5.52 10.00 -3.50
C MET A 141 -6.59 9.17 -4.20
N ARG A 142 -7.36 9.78 -5.10
CA ARG A 142 -8.43 9.11 -5.86
C ARG A 142 -7.93 8.27 -7.03
N GLN A 143 -6.69 8.48 -7.46
CA GLN A 143 -6.14 7.66 -8.52
C GLN A 143 -5.95 6.22 -8.01
N GLU A 144 -6.69 5.34 -8.66
CA GLU A 144 -6.85 3.92 -8.38
C GLU A 144 -5.58 3.13 -8.71
N GLU A 145 -5.57 2.42 -9.84
CA GLU A 145 -4.41 1.69 -10.32
C GLU A 145 -3.34 2.63 -10.89
N GLU A 146 -2.10 2.18 -10.74
CA GLU A 146 -0.93 2.82 -11.32
C GLU A 146 -0.03 1.76 -11.95
N ASP A 147 0.90 2.16 -12.80
CA ASP A 147 1.89 1.25 -13.39
C ASP A 147 2.68 0.47 -12.33
N VAL A 148 2.87 1.05 -11.15
CA VAL A 148 3.55 0.38 -10.03
C VAL A 148 2.78 -0.80 -9.46
N CYS A 149 1.46 -0.89 -9.69
CA CYS A 149 0.65 -2.04 -9.29
C CYS A 149 1.10 -3.32 -10.01
N ASN A 150 1.73 -3.23 -11.19
CA ASN A 150 2.34 -4.38 -11.88
C ASN A 150 3.49 -5.04 -11.10
N MET A 151 3.97 -4.41 -10.02
CA MET A 151 4.94 -5.04 -9.11
C MET A 151 4.31 -6.19 -8.32
N CYS A 152 3.00 -6.09 -8.05
CA CYS A 152 2.20 -7.00 -7.25
C CYS A 152 1.55 -8.08 -8.14
N PRO A 153 1.11 -9.21 -7.57
CA PRO A 153 0.39 -10.23 -8.32
C PRO A 153 -0.98 -9.73 -8.75
N ALA A 154 -1.42 -10.15 -9.93
CA ALA A 154 -2.75 -9.87 -10.49
C ALA A 154 -3.78 -10.97 -10.20
N TYR A 155 -3.45 -11.92 -9.32
CA TYR A 155 -4.29 -13.05 -8.98
C TYR A 155 -4.15 -13.42 -7.50
N ASP A 156 -5.22 -13.99 -6.93
CA ASP A 156 -5.17 -14.55 -5.58
C ASP A 156 -4.50 -15.93 -5.62
N ASP A 157 -3.17 -15.96 -5.52
CA ASP A 157 -2.47 -17.22 -5.46
C ASP A 157 -2.53 -17.84 -4.06
N THR A 158 -3.46 -18.76 -3.88
CA THR A 158 -3.50 -19.61 -2.69
C THR A 158 -2.28 -20.54 -2.59
N ARG A 159 -1.51 -20.73 -3.67
CA ARG A 159 -0.30 -21.57 -3.74
C ARG A 159 0.96 -20.85 -3.25
N GLU A 160 0.98 -19.52 -3.24
CA GLU A 160 2.08 -18.72 -2.67
C GLU A 160 1.80 -18.23 -1.25
N LYS A 161 0.68 -18.66 -0.64
CA LYS A 161 0.44 -18.49 0.79
C LYS A 161 1.63 -19.03 1.55
N VAL A 162 2.15 -18.24 2.47
CA VAL A 162 3.06 -18.77 3.46
C VAL A 162 2.22 -19.56 4.47
N ILE A 163 2.00 -20.84 4.18
CA ILE A 163 1.17 -21.75 5.01
C ILE A 163 1.91 -22.14 6.29
N ASP A 164 3.24 -22.05 6.26
CA ASP A 164 4.07 -22.32 7.43
C ASP A 164 3.94 -21.19 8.45
N LYS A 165 3.53 -21.51 9.70
CA LYS A 165 3.49 -20.54 10.80
C LYS A 165 4.90 -20.26 11.37
N ASN A 166 5.91 -21.05 10.98
CA ASN A 166 7.29 -20.96 11.46
C ASN A 166 8.25 -20.24 10.48
N VAL A 167 7.74 -19.32 9.65
CA VAL A 167 8.56 -18.54 8.69
C VAL A 167 9.71 -17.76 9.34
N PHE A 168 9.57 -17.41 10.62
CA PHE A 168 10.57 -16.65 11.36
C PHE A 168 11.56 -17.52 12.15
N GLY A 169 11.45 -18.86 12.06
CA GLY A 169 12.13 -19.80 12.95
C GLY A 169 11.63 -19.71 14.39
N GLU A 170 11.98 -20.70 15.22
CA GLU A 170 11.76 -20.59 16.66
C GLU A 170 12.60 -19.43 17.20
N ARG A 171 11.97 -18.46 17.89
CA ARG A 171 12.71 -17.46 18.67
C ARG A 171 13.53 -18.21 19.71
N ARG A 172 14.83 -18.39 19.47
CA ARG A 172 15.78 -18.76 20.51
C ARG A 172 15.94 -17.54 21.41
N TYR A 173 15.25 -17.56 22.55
CA TYR A 173 15.62 -16.70 23.66
C TYR A 173 16.95 -17.24 24.19
N SER A 174 18.05 -16.53 23.90
CA SER A 174 19.34 -16.67 24.58
C SER A 174 19.63 -15.40 25.32
#